data_AF-A0A8H6BST1-F1
#
_entry.id   AF-A0A8H6BST1-F1
#
_cell.length_a   1.000
_cell.length_b   1.000
_cell.length_c   1.000
_cell.angle_alpha   90.00
_cell.angle_beta   90.00
_cell.angle_gamma   90.00
#
_symmetry.space_group_name_H-M   'P 1'
#
loop_
_entity.id
_entity.type
_entity.pdbx_description
1 polymer ?
#
loop_
_entity_poly.entity_id
_entity_poly.type
_entity_poly.pdbx_seq_one_letter_code
_entity_poly.pdbx_strand_id
1 'polypeptide(L)'
;MGPFKGLKEVRRVVEDCMKNIHPIYYIKELMIKQELSKNPALANEDWSRFLPSFKKRNVARKKKTSKKSVEKKVYTPFPPAQQPRKIDLQIESGEYFLGKKEKELKKLQEKRSKQEEVSETKRQERAKDFEAPEEEVYENKLLKKEKKEKKERRTRKRRKTKRIRRRKITR
;
A
#
# COMPACT_ATOMS: atom_id res chain seq x y z
N MET A 1 24.10 -6.95 -56.28
CA MET A 1 24.27 -6.13 -57.50
C MET A 1 23.09 -6.41 -58.42
N GLY A 2 22.55 -5.41 -59.12
CA GLY A 2 21.35 -5.57 -59.94
C GLY A 2 20.82 -4.25 -60.52
N PRO A 3 19.73 -4.28 -61.31
CA PRO A 3 19.15 -3.08 -61.91
C PRO A 3 18.59 -2.12 -60.85
N PHE A 4 18.56 -0.82 -61.16
CA PHE A 4 18.15 0.25 -60.23
C PHE A 4 16.78 -0.01 -59.57
N LYS A 5 15.80 -0.50 -60.34
CA LYS A 5 14.46 -0.84 -59.83
C LYS A 5 14.52 -1.94 -58.76
N GLY A 6 15.30 -3.00 -59.00
CA GLY A 6 15.49 -4.09 -58.04
C GLY A 6 16.25 -3.66 -56.78
N LEU A 7 17.22 -2.75 -56.92
CA LEU A 7 17.93 -2.18 -55.76
C LEU A 7 16.99 -1.37 -54.87
N LYS A 8 16.07 -0.60 -55.45
CA LYS A 8 15.06 0.16 -54.71
C LYS A 8 14.09 -0.79 -53.96
N GLU A 9 13.69 -1.87 -54.60
CA GLU A 9 12.83 -2.90 -53.99
C GLU A 9 13.53 -3.61 -52.83
N VAL A 10 14.75 -4.12 -53.03
CA VAL A 10 15.55 -4.79 -51.99
C VAL A 10 15.81 -3.87 -50.80
N ARG A 11 16.18 -2.60 -51.04
CA ARG A 11 16.40 -1.63 -49.96
C ARG A 11 15.16 -1.50 -49.07
N ARG A 12 13.97 -1.37 -49.67
CA ARG A 12 12.69 -1.31 -48.93
C ARG A 12 12.45 -2.57 -48.09
N VAL A 13 12.68 -3.76 -48.67
CA VAL A 13 12.51 -5.03 -47.94
C VAL A 13 13.44 -5.13 -46.73
N VAL A 14 14.71 -4.75 -46.89
CA VAL A 14 15.72 -4.83 -45.82
C VAL A 14 15.41 -3.84 -44.69
N GLU A 15 15.14 -2.57 -45.03
CA GLU A 15 14.84 -1.53 -44.03
C GLU A 15 13.59 -1.88 -43.21
N ASP A 16 12.57 -2.43 -43.85
CA ASP A 16 11.33 -2.80 -43.16
C ASP A 16 11.44 -4.14 -42.42
N CYS A 17 12.29 -5.07 -42.87
CA CYS A 17 12.68 -6.25 -42.12
C CYS A 17 13.29 -5.89 -40.76
N MET A 18 14.14 -4.85 -40.74
CA MET A 18 14.73 -4.33 -39.51
C MET A 18 13.70 -3.65 -38.59
N LYS A 19 12.55 -3.22 -39.12
CA LYS A 19 11.43 -2.63 -38.34
C LYS A 19 10.42 -3.68 -37.87
N ASN A 20 10.82 -4.96 -37.79
CA ASN A 20 9.97 -6.07 -37.34
C ASN A 20 8.77 -6.35 -38.28
N ILE A 21 8.98 -6.22 -39.60
CA ILE A 21 8.04 -6.65 -40.65
C ILE A 21 8.66 -7.83 -41.37
N HIS A 22 7.99 -8.99 -41.40
CA HIS A 22 8.58 -10.21 -41.96
C HIS A 22 8.78 -10.09 -43.49
N PRO A 23 9.94 -10.48 -44.05
CA PRO A 23 10.25 -10.29 -45.48
C PRO A 23 9.30 -11.06 -46.42
N ILE A 24 8.69 -12.16 -45.95
CA ILE A 24 7.67 -12.92 -46.69
C ILE A 24 6.51 -12.06 -47.21
N TYR A 25 6.18 -10.98 -46.49
CA TYR A 25 5.11 -10.06 -46.87
C TYR A 25 5.45 -9.29 -48.15
N TYR A 26 6.69 -8.81 -48.25
CA TYR A 26 7.18 -8.12 -49.43
C TYR A 26 7.44 -9.10 -50.59
N ILE A 27 7.89 -10.32 -50.31
CA ILE A 27 8.04 -11.35 -51.36
C ILE A 27 6.67 -11.65 -51.99
N LYS A 28 5.63 -11.82 -51.17
CA LYS A 28 4.25 -12.05 -51.65
C LYS A 28 3.71 -10.84 -52.44
N GLU A 29 4.00 -9.62 -51.99
CA GLU A 29 3.68 -8.39 -52.71
C GLU A 29 4.36 -8.34 -54.10
N LEU A 30 5.65 -8.65 -54.18
CA LEU A 30 6.44 -8.62 -55.42
C LEU A 30 5.96 -9.68 -56.43
N MET A 31 5.64 -10.89 -55.96
CA MET A 31 5.06 -11.95 -56.80
C MET A 31 3.76 -11.48 -57.47
N ILE A 32 2.86 -10.84 -56.71
CA ILE A 32 1.58 -10.34 -57.23
C ILE A 32 1.81 -9.19 -58.22
N LYS A 33 2.73 -8.25 -57.92
CA LYS A 33 3.08 -7.17 -58.87
C LYS A 33 3.64 -7.70 -60.18
N GLN A 34 4.44 -8.75 -60.12
CA GLN A 34 5.01 -9.36 -61.32
C GLN A 34 3.94 -9.99 -62.21
N GLU A 35 2.92 -10.62 -61.64
CA GLU A 35 1.77 -11.14 -62.41
C GLU A 35 0.85 -10.02 -62.93
N LEU A 36 0.55 -9.01 -62.11
CA LEU A 36 -0.28 -7.87 -62.54
C LEU A 36 0.37 -7.07 -63.67
N SER A 37 1.70 -6.90 -63.62
CA SER A 37 2.45 -6.20 -64.67
C SER A 37 2.42 -6.91 -66.03
N LYS A 38 2.09 -8.21 -66.09
CA LYS A 38 1.93 -8.93 -67.36
C LYS A 38 0.59 -8.64 -68.03
N ASN A 39 -0.41 -8.17 -67.29
CA ASN A 39 -1.73 -7.89 -67.83
C ASN A 39 -1.82 -6.43 -68.34
N PRO A 40 -1.92 -6.20 -69.66
CA PRO A 40 -1.93 -4.85 -70.21
C PRO A 40 -3.20 -4.05 -69.85
N ALA A 41 -4.31 -4.73 -69.54
CA ALA A 41 -5.58 -4.06 -69.21
C ALA A 41 -5.52 -3.28 -67.89
N LEU A 42 -4.70 -3.72 -66.91
CA LEU A 42 -4.57 -3.08 -65.60
C LEU A 42 -3.31 -2.22 -65.46
N ALA A 43 -2.59 -1.96 -66.55
CA ALA A 43 -1.31 -1.23 -66.50
C ALA A 43 -1.46 0.22 -66.00
N ASN A 44 -2.61 0.85 -66.25
CA ASN A 44 -2.90 2.24 -65.88
C ASN A 44 -3.73 2.37 -64.60
N GLU A 45 -4.09 1.25 -63.96
CA GLU A 45 -4.92 1.24 -62.75
C GLU A 45 -4.06 1.11 -61.48
N ASP A 46 -4.58 1.60 -60.36
CA ASP A 46 -3.94 1.41 -59.06
C ASP A 46 -4.05 -0.06 -58.59
N TRP A 47 -2.92 -0.67 -58.26
CA TRP A 47 -2.84 -2.06 -57.82
C TRP A 47 -3.07 -2.26 -56.32
N SER A 48 -3.31 -1.19 -55.54
CA SER A 48 -3.45 -1.25 -54.07
C SER A 48 -4.50 -2.26 -53.58
N ARG A 49 -5.57 -2.47 -54.35
CA ARG A 49 -6.65 -3.43 -54.05
C ARG A 49 -6.21 -4.89 -54.12
N PHE A 50 -5.24 -5.21 -54.98
CA PHE A 50 -4.72 -6.57 -55.16
C PHE A 50 -3.51 -6.85 -54.26
N LEU A 51 -2.91 -5.79 -53.70
CA LEU A 51 -1.73 -5.87 -52.84
C LEU A 51 -2.15 -6.18 -51.39
N PRO A 52 -1.62 -7.25 -50.78
CA PRO A 52 -1.96 -7.57 -49.40
C PRO A 52 -1.48 -6.49 -48.41
N SER A 53 -2.38 -5.97 -47.57
CA SER A 53 -2.02 -4.97 -46.55
C SER A 53 -1.52 -5.63 -45.26
N PHE A 54 -0.20 -5.61 -45.03
CA PHE A 54 0.41 -6.15 -43.80
C PHE A 54 0.69 -5.07 -42.77
N LYS A 55 -0.27 -4.17 -42.53
CA LYS A 55 -0.16 -3.19 -41.45
C LYS A 55 -0.44 -3.89 -40.13
N LYS A 56 0.48 -3.77 -39.17
CA LYS A 56 0.22 -4.18 -37.78
C LYS A 56 -1.00 -3.41 -37.28
N ARG A 57 -2.14 -4.11 -37.16
CA ARG A 57 -3.34 -3.53 -36.55
C ARG A 57 -3.05 -3.40 -35.07
N ASN A 58 -2.68 -2.20 -34.64
CA ASN A 58 -2.56 -1.83 -33.23
C ASN A 58 -3.97 -1.71 -32.62
N VAL A 59 -4.72 -2.82 -32.63
CA VAL A 59 -6.02 -2.89 -31.95
C VAL A 59 -5.72 -2.70 -30.47
N ALA A 60 -6.24 -1.61 -29.90
CA ALA A 60 -6.04 -1.28 -28.50
C ALA A 60 -6.55 -2.45 -27.65
N ARG A 61 -5.63 -3.18 -26.99
CA ARG A 61 -5.97 -4.25 -26.06
C ARG A 61 -6.06 -3.69 -24.64
N LYS A 62 -7.04 -4.22 -23.90
CA LYS A 62 -7.43 -4.00 -22.50
C LYS A 62 -6.68 -2.89 -21.75
N LYS A 63 -7.40 -1.82 -21.39
CA LYS A 63 -6.94 -0.77 -20.46
C LYS A 63 -6.48 -1.42 -19.15
N LYS A 64 -5.18 -1.40 -18.86
CA LYS A 64 -4.64 -1.87 -17.57
C LYS A 64 -5.21 -0.95 -16.49
N THR A 65 -5.97 -1.50 -15.53
CA THR A 65 -6.39 -0.77 -14.33
C THR A 65 -5.13 -0.35 -13.58
N SER A 66 -4.86 0.95 -13.54
CA SER A 66 -3.64 1.60 -13.07
C SER A 66 -3.43 1.55 -11.54
N LYS A 67 -3.81 0.46 -10.87
CA LYS A 67 -3.61 0.33 -9.42
C LYS A 67 -2.17 -0.04 -9.03
N LYS A 68 -1.33 -0.51 -9.97
CA LYS A 68 0.06 -0.93 -9.68
C LYS A 68 1.12 0.17 -9.92
N SER A 69 0.74 1.36 -10.39
CA SER A 69 1.69 2.43 -10.73
C SER A 69 1.75 3.57 -9.72
N VAL A 70 1.00 3.51 -8.61
CA VAL A 70 0.86 4.64 -7.68
C VAL A 70 2.11 4.86 -6.84
N GLU A 71 2.92 3.83 -6.58
CA GLU A 71 4.18 4.00 -5.86
C GLU A 71 5.32 3.32 -6.64
N LYS A 72 5.98 4.11 -7.48
CA LYS A 72 7.21 3.67 -8.15
C LYS A 72 8.25 3.42 -7.07
N LYS A 73 8.79 2.20 -7.01
CA LYS A 73 9.89 1.84 -6.09
C LYS A 73 11.02 2.84 -6.30
N VAL A 74 11.29 3.67 -5.30
CA VAL A 74 12.39 4.64 -5.32
C VAL A 74 13.69 3.84 -5.39
N TYR A 75 14.56 4.19 -6.33
CA TYR A 75 15.86 3.54 -6.47
C TYR A 75 16.70 3.82 -5.22
N THR A 76 17.03 2.77 -4.49
CA THR A 76 17.99 2.82 -3.39
C THR A 76 19.28 2.18 -3.87
N PRO A 77 20.44 2.87 -3.78
CA PRO A 77 21.71 2.31 -4.23
C PRO A 77 22.20 1.18 -3.32
N PHE A 78 21.70 1.12 -2.08
CA PHE A 78 21.99 0.06 -1.14
C PHE A 78 20.96 -1.08 -1.27
N PRO A 79 21.43 -2.34 -1.27
CA PRO A 79 20.53 -3.49 -1.21
C PRO A 79 19.85 -3.55 0.17
N PRO A 80 18.64 -4.13 0.25
CA PRO A 80 18.01 -4.42 1.55
C PRO A 80 18.85 -5.44 2.33
N ALA A 81 18.73 -5.42 3.66
CA ALA A 81 19.38 -6.40 4.52
C ALA A 81 18.90 -7.83 4.20
N GLN A 82 19.82 -8.79 4.30
CA GLN A 82 19.49 -10.21 4.13
C GLN A 82 18.67 -10.70 5.32
N GLN A 83 17.77 -11.65 5.08
CA GLN A 83 17.05 -12.31 6.18
C GLN A 83 18.05 -13.17 6.97
N PRO A 84 18.11 -13.03 8.32
CA PRO A 84 19.06 -13.78 9.14
C PRO A 84 18.74 -15.28 9.12
N ARG A 85 19.76 -16.12 9.31
CA ARG A 85 19.57 -17.58 9.38
C ARG A 85 18.97 -17.96 10.74
N LYS A 86 18.38 -19.15 10.83
CA LYS A 86 17.87 -19.69 12.10
C LYS A 86 18.93 -19.76 13.19
N ILE A 87 20.18 -20.07 12.81
CA ILE A 87 21.32 -20.12 13.73
C ILE A 87 21.62 -18.72 14.27
N ASP A 88 21.67 -17.71 13.40
CA ASP A 88 21.93 -16.32 13.78
C ASP A 88 20.87 -15.80 14.76
N LEU A 89 19.59 -16.08 14.48
CA LEU A 89 18.48 -15.73 15.37
C LEU A 89 18.59 -16.40 16.75
N GLN A 90 19.06 -17.66 16.80
CA GLN A 90 19.25 -18.39 18.06
C GLN A 90 20.48 -17.90 18.84
N ILE A 91 21.52 -17.44 18.14
CA ILE A 91 22.70 -16.84 18.76
C ILE A 91 22.34 -15.47 19.33
N GLU A 92 21.60 -14.65 18.57
CA GLU A 92 21.09 -13.34 19.01
C GLU A 92 20.16 -13.46 20.23
N SER A 93 19.28 -14.47 20.26
CA SER A 93 18.41 -14.72 21.42
C SER A 93 19.12 -15.39 22.61
N GLY A 94 20.37 -15.84 22.43
CA GLY A 94 21.14 -16.60 23.42
C GLY A 94 20.65 -18.03 23.63
N GLU A 95 19.57 -18.45 22.95
CA GLU A 95 19.03 -19.81 23.06
C GLU A 95 19.96 -20.86 22.46
N TYR A 96 20.85 -20.48 21.54
CA TYR A 96 21.79 -21.40 20.92
C TYR A 96 22.68 -22.10 21.96
N PHE A 97 23.13 -21.35 22.97
CA PHE A 97 24.06 -21.83 23.99
C PHE A 97 23.40 -22.68 25.08
N LEU A 98 22.07 -22.55 25.26
CA LEU A 98 21.34 -23.30 26.28
C LEU A 98 21.14 -24.76 25.88
N GLY A 99 21.38 -25.66 26.84
CA GLY A 99 21.14 -27.09 26.71
C GLY A 99 19.65 -27.43 26.63
N LYS A 100 19.32 -28.67 26.22
CA LYS A 100 17.92 -29.13 26.14
C LYS A 100 17.20 -29.06 27.49
N LYS A 101 17.88 -29.44 28.57
CA LYS A 101 17.33 -29.40 29.94
C LYS A 101 17.00 -27.98 30.40
N GLU A 102 17.89 -27.02 30.14
CA GLU A 102 17.69 -25.60 30.51
C GLU A 102 16.53 -24.98 29.73
N LYS A 103 16.41 -25.32 28.43
CA LYS A 103 15.27 -24.92 27.59
C LYS A 103 13.95 -25.47 28.12
N GLU A 104 13.93 -26.72 28.57
CA GLU A 104 12.74 -27.35 29.16
C GLU A 104 12.35 -26.71 30.50
N LEU A 105 13.33 -26.42 31.37
CA LEU A 105 13.10 -25.70 32.62
C LEU A 105 12.51 -24.31 32.37
N LYS A 106 13.09 -23.54 31.43
CA LYS A 106 12.58 -22.22 31.06
C LYS A 106 11.15 -22.28 30.52
N LYS A 107 10.83 -23.28 29.68
CA LYS A 107 9.46 -23.52 29.19
C LYS A 107 8.49 -23.87 30.31
N LEU A 108 8.91 -24.65 31.31
CA LEU A 108 8.08 -25.00 32.45
C LEU A 108 7.80 -23.77 33.33
N GLN A 109 8.82 -22.94 33.56
CA GLN A 109 8.70 -21.68 34.29
C GLN A 109 7.74 -20.71 33.58
N GLU A 110 7.86 -20.57 32.26
CA GLU A 110 6.96 -19.72 31.46
C GLU A 110 5.50 -20.23 31.49
N LYS A 111 5.29 -21.55 31.49
CA LYS A 111 3.96 -22.13 31.67
C LYS A 111 3.39 -21.83 33.06
N ARG A 112 4.22 -21.91 34.10
CA ARG A 112 3.81 -21.63 35.48
C ARG A 112 3.44 -20.16 35.66
N SER A 113 4.24 -19.23 35.14
CA SER A 113 3.94 -17.79 35.21
C SER A 113 2.63 -17.46 34.48
N LYS A 114 2.42 -18.02 33.28
CA LYS A 114 1.15 -17.86 32.54
C LYS A 114 -0.05 -18.41 33.32
N GLN A 115 0.12 -19.54 34.01
CA GLN A 115 -0.95 -20.11 34.84
C GLN A 115 -1.26 -19.21 36.05
N GLU A 116 -0.23 -18.64 36.67
CA GLU A 116 -0.38 -17.69 37.77
C GLU A 116 -1.11 -16.43 37.31
N GLU A 117 -0.70 -15.82 36.18
CA GLU A 117 -1.36 -14.66 35.58
C GLU A 117 -2.84 -14.94 35.29
N VAL A 118 -3.17 -16.08 34.67
CA VAL A 118 -4.56 -16.45 34.37
C VAL A 118 -5.37 -16.73 35.64
N SER A 119 -4.73 -17.26 36.69
CA SER A 119 -5.39 -17.46 37.98
C SER A 119 -5.71 -16.13 38.64
N GLU A 120 -4.79 -15.17 38.58
CA GLU A 120 -4.97 -13.82 39.10
C GLU A 120 -6.07 -13.06 38.36
N THR A 121 -6.08 -13.11 37.02
CA THR A 121 -7.14 -12.45 36.23
C THR A 121 -8.50 -13.03 36.55
N LYS A 122 -8.64 -14.36 36.62
CA LYS A 122 -9.89 -15.02 37.03
C LYS A 122 -10.31 -14.67 38.46
N ARG A 123 -9.35 -14.52 39.37
CA ARG A 123 -9.63 -14.09 40.76
C ARG A 123 -10.13 -12.65 40.79
N GLN A 124 -9.54 -11.76 39.98
CA GLN A 124 -9.98 -10.37 39.83
C GLN A 124 -11.38 -10.28 39.20
N GLU A 125 -11.64 -11.03 38.13
CA GLU A 125 -12.97 -11.11 37.51
C GLU A 125 -14.02 -11.57 38.51
N ARG A 126 -13.73 -12.66 39.23
CA ARG A 126 -14.62 -13.17 40.27
C ARG A 126 -14.84 -12.15 41.40
N ALA A 127 -13.80 -11.43 41.81
CA ALA A 127 -13.93 -10.40 42.85
C ALA A 127 -14.83 -9.23 42.40
N LYS A 128 -14.74 -8.82 41.12
CA LYS A 128 -15.63 -7.82 40.54
C LYS A 128 -17.09 -8.28 40.54
N ASP A 129 -17.35 -9.55 40.29
CA ASP A 129 -18.71 -10.11 40.33
C ASP A 129 -19.30 -10.12 41.76
N PHE A 130 -18.46 -10.10 42.80
CA PHE A 130 -18.88 -10.03 44.21
C PHE A 130 -19.04 -8.59 44.73
N GLU A 131 -18.59 -7.58 43.98
CA GLU A 131 -18.82 -6.17 44.30
C GLU A 131 -20.17 -5.75 43.72
N ALA A 132 -21.07 -5.28 44.59
CA ALA A 132 -22.36 -4.75 44.14
C ALA A 132 -22.13 -3.55 43.20
N PRO A 133 -22.85 -3.46 42.07
CA PRO A 133 -22.78 -2.30 41.19
C PRO A 133 -23.06 -1.01 41.97
N GLU A 134 -22.28 0.04 41.70
CA GLU A 134 -22.51 1.34 42.33
C GLU A 134 -23.86 1.90 41.84
N GLU A 135 -24.85 1.96 42.74
CA GLU A 135 -26.15 2.55 42.44
C GLU A 135 -26.00 4.08 42.34
N GLU A 136 -26.54 4.67 41.28
CA GLU A 136 -26.58 6.12 41.14
C GLU A 136 -27.47 6.72 42.22
N VAL A 137 -26.85 7.35 43.23
CA VAL A 137 -27.58 8.10 44.25
C VAL A 137 -28.28 9.28 43.57
N TYR A 138 -29.62 9.26 43.58
CA TYR A 138 -30.42 10.35 43.03
C TYR A 138 -30.16 11.66 43.80
N GLU A 139 -29.31 12.52 43.25
CA GLU A 139 -29.11 13.87 43.78
C GLU A 139 -30.22 14.82 43.27
N ASN A 140 -31.05 15.30 44.20
CA ASN A 140 -32.05 16.31 43.89
C ASN A 140 -31.40 17.60 43.37
N LYS A 141 -31.59 17.88 42.07
CA LYS A 141 -30.97 19.01 41.33
C LYS A 141 -31.22 20.38 41.98
N LEU A 142 -32.31 20.53 42.74
CA LEU A 142 -32.65 21.76 43.45
C LEU A 142 -31.62 22.09 44.55
N LEU A 143 -31.23 21.10 45.37
CA LEU A 143 -30.26 21.29 46.46
C LEU A 143 -28.86 21.62 45.94
N LYS A 144 -28.49 21.11 44.76
CA LYS A 144 -27.20 21.38 44.10
C LYS A 144 -27.12 22.84 43.61
N LYS A 145 -28.23 23.37 43.11
CA LYS A 145 -28.36 24.76 42.66
C LYS A 145 -28.25 25.73 43.84
N GLU A 146 -28.96 25.45 44.95
CA GLU A 146 -28.87 26.24 46.17
C GLU A 146 -27.46 26.25 46.78
N LYS A 147 -26.78 25.09 46.86
CA LYS A 147 -25.40 25.01 47.36
C LYS A 147 -24.44 25.83 46.51
N LYS A 148 -24.58 25.80 45.17
CA LYS A 148 -23.74 26.58 44.23
C LYS A 148 -23.97 28.08 44.41
N GLU A 149 -25.22 28.50 44.51
CA GLU A 149 -25.59 29.91 44.70
C GLU A 149 -25.12 30.44 46.06
N LYS A 150 -25.22 29.63 47.13
CA LYS A 150 -24.73 29.99 48.48
C LYS A 150 -23.21 30.11 48.52
N LYS A 151 -22.48 29.25 47.78
CA LYS A 151 -21.01 29.31 47.63
C LYS A 151 -20.59 30.57 46.87
N GLU A 152 -21.30 30.92 45.80
CA GLU A 152 -21.06 32.13 45.01
C GLU A 152 -21.38 33.40 45.81
N ARG A 153 -22.45 33.42 46.60
CA ARG A 153 -22.74 34.51 47.54
C ARG A 153 -21.64 34.70 48.58
N ARG A 154 -21.10 33.60 49.14
CA ARG A 154 -19.97 33.64 50.08
C ARG A 154 -18.70 34.20 49.44
N THR A 155 -18.35 33.78 48.23
CA THR A 155 -17.17 34.32 47.53
C THR A 155 -17.34 35.79 47.16
N ARG A 156 -18.54 36.21 46.75
CA ARG A 156 -18.87 37.62 46.46
C ARG A 156 -18.78 38.50 47.72
N LYS A 157 -19.31 38.04 48.86
CA LYS A 157 -19.14 38.74 50.16
C LYS A 157 -17.68 38.87 50.55
N ARG A 158 -16.88 37.80 50.42
CA ARG A 158 -15.44 37.79 50.74
C ARG A 158 -14.62 38.71 49.81
N ARG A 159 -15.02 38.84 48.54
CA ARG A 159 -14.43 39.81 47.59
C ARG A 159 -14.79 41.26 47.96
N LYS A 160 -16.06 41.53 48.33
CA LYS A 160 -16.50 42.86 48.78
C LYS A 160 -15.77 43.30 50.05
N THR A 161 -15.63 42.43 51.05
CA THR A 161 -14.90 42.77 52.28
C THR A 161 -13.42 43.02 52.02
N LYS A 162 -12.75 42.22 51.17
CA LYS A 162 -11.37 42.51 50.73
C LYS A 162 -11.25 43.85 49.99
N ARG A 163 -12.22 44.21 49.14
CA ARG A 163 -12.23 45.50 48.41
C ARG A 163 -12.44 46.69 49.33
N ILE A 164 -13.32 46.57 50.34
CA ILE A 164 -13.52 47.60 51.38
C ILE A 164 -12.25 47.76 52.21
N ARG A 165 -11.59 46.66 52.60
CA ARG A 165 -10.36 46.69 53.37
C ARG A 165 -9.21 47.35 52.60
N ARG A 166 -9.08 47.10 51.29
CA ARG A 166 -8.11 47.79 50.40
C ARG A 166 -8.37 49.29 50.26
N ARG A 167 -9.64 49.72 50.18
CA ARG A 167 -10.02 51.16 50.10
C ARG A 167 -9.78 51.94 51.39
N LYS A 168 -9.77 51.28 52.55
CA LYS A 168 -9.43 51.90 53.84
C LYS A 168 -7.93 52.05 54.10
N ILE A 169 -7.07 51.41 53.29
CA ILE A 169 -5.60 51.47 53.42
C ILE A 169 -5.00 52.53 52.46
N THR A 170 -5.83 53.13 51.58
CA THR A 170 -5.42 54.10 50.54
C THR A 170 -5.97 55.51 50.79
N ARG A 171 -6.43 55.79 52.01
CA ARG A 171 -6.76 57.11 52.56
C ARG A 171 -6.03 57.24 53.89
#